data_AF-A0A0D0CDX3-F1
#
_entry.id   AF-A0A0D0CDX3-F1
#
_cell.length_a   1.000
_cell.length_b   1.000
_cell.length_c   1.000
_cell.angle_alpha   90.00
_cell.angle_beta   90.00
_cell.angle_gamma   90.00
#
_symmetry.space_group_name_H-M   'P 1'
#
loop_
_entity.id
_entity.type
_entity.pdbx_description
1 polymer ?
#
loop_
_entity_poly.entity_id
_entity_poly.type
_entity_poly.pdbx_seq_one_letter_code
_entity_poly.pdbx_strand_id
1 'polypeptide(L)'
;MPLKFWLPERSSFVDEFVRLEGRGNSCQWTSCSCGYEEPEHCCDDCFSQHLSCKECTVQAHRNLPLHRIKHWLGGYFADFTLKSLGLHVQLGHKPGGVCPNQQAAFDNNFVVIDVHSIHAIGLDFCGCELTTTRCRQLLCACWFPVTVDHPHTAATFSVLQFFKPM
;
A
#
# COMPACT_ATOMS: atom_id res chain seq x y z
N MET A 1 31.52 25.96 3.51
CA MET A 1 30.40 25.02 3.59
C MET A 1 29.78 25.09 4.98
N PRO A 2 28.75 25.92 5.24
CA PRO A 2 28.31 26.11 6.62
C PRO A 2 27.23 25.07 6.95
N LEU A 3 27.69 23.90 7.43
CA LEU A 3 26.89 22.74 7.85
C LEU A 3 26.03 22.97 9.12
N LYS A 4 25.91 24.21 9.61
CA LYS A 4 25.34 24.52 10.95
C LYS A 4 24.18 25.52 10.95
N PHE A 5 23.69 25.95 9.79
CA PHE A 5 22.57 26.92 9.72
C PHE A 5 21.25 26.39 10.29
N TRP A 6 21.10 25.08 10.44
CA TRP A 6 19.92 24.47 11.06
C TRP A 6 19.96 24.53 12.59
N LEU A 7 21.11 24.79 13.22
CA LEU A 7 21.25 24.75 14.69
C LEU A 7 20.29 25.71 15.42
N PRO A 8 20.05 26.96 14.96
CA PRO A 8 19.05 27.83 15.55
C PRO A 8 17.62 27.28 15.41
N GLU A 9 17.33 26.56 14.32
CA GLU A 9 16.02 26.00 13.99
C GLU A 9 15.78 24.61 14.60
N ARG A 10 16.76 24.03 15.31
CA ARG A 10 16.72 22.64 15.78
C ARG A 10 15.44 22.28 16.54
N SER A 11 14.91 23.18 17.35
CA SER A 11 13.71 22.92 18.15
C SER A 11 12.48 22.81 17.24
N SER A 12 12.35 23.70 16.27
CA SER A 12 11.30 23.66 15.25
C SER A 12 11.33 22.33 14.48
N PHE A 13 12.51 21.82 14.16
CA PHE A 13 12.66 20.53 13.47
C PHE A 13 12.19 19.36 14.33
N VAL A 14 12.53 19.37 15.63
CA VAL A 14 12.08 18.34 16.59
C VAL A 14 10.57 18.40 16.77
N ASP A 15 9.99 19.60 16.90
CA ASP A 15 8.55 19.80 16.99
C ASP A 15 7.84 19.25 15.75
N GLU A 16 8.41 19.48 14.56
CA GLU A 16 7.90 18.92 13.31
C GLU A 16 8.03 17.39 13.26
N PHE A 17 9.10 16.79 13.76
CA PHE A 17 9.22 15.32 13.82
C PHE A 17 8.14 14.71 14.73
N VAL A 18 7.94 15.28 15.91
CA VAL A 18 6.87 14.84 16.83
C VAL A 18 5.50 15.04 16.19
N ARG A 19 5.28 16.17 15.48
CA ARG A 19 4.04 16.43 14.75
C ARG A 19 3.78 15.37 13.67
N LEU A 20 4.83 14.91 12.99
CA LEU A 20 4.79 13.88 11.94
C LEU A 20 4.54 12.47 12.48
N GLU A 21 4.92 12.18 13.73
CA GLU A 21 4.60 10.92 14.41
C GLU A 21 3.14 10.85 14.87
N GLY A 22 2.48 12.01 15.03
CA GLY A 22 1.07 12.12 15.39
C GLY A 22 0.15 12.45 14.21
N ARG A 23 -1.08 12.89 14.52
CA ARG A 23 -2.08 13.27 13.50
C ARG A 23 -1.73 14.52 12.69
N GLY A 24 -0.59 15.16 12.95
CA GLY A 24 -0.18 16.41 12.33
C GLY A 24 -1.30 17.45 12.30
N ASN A 25 -1.51 18.08 11.13
CA ASN A 25 -2.57 19.09 10.96
C ASN A 25 -3.98 18.47 10.95
N SER A 26 -4.09 17.17 10.73
CA SER A 26 -5.36 16.45 10.77
C SER A 26 -5.91 16.24 12.17
N CYS A 27 -5.17 16.62 13.23
CA CYS A 27 -5.72 16.68 14.59
C CYS A 27 -6.90 17.66 14.71
N GLN A 28 -6.98 18.64 13.81
CA GLN A 28 -8.05 19.64 13.75
C GLN A 28 -9.22 19.21 12.86
N TRP A 29 -9.10 18.07 12.16
CA TRP A 29 -10.13 17.61 11.22
C TRP A 29 -10.98 16.51 11.85
N THR A 30 -12.27 16.81 11.98
CA THR A 30 -13.30 15.87 12.42
C THR A 30 -13.95 15.13 11.27
N SER A 31 -13.59 15.42 10.03
CA SER A 31 -14.12 14.76 8.84
C SER A 31 -13.05 14.62 7.76
N CYS A 32 -13.11 13.50 7.05
CA CYS A 32 -12.34 13.29 5.83
C CYS A 32 -12.78 14.28 4.74
N SER A 33 -11.96 14.48 3.71
CA SER A 33 -12.27 15.34 2.56
C SER A 33 -13.56 14.98 1.82
N CYS A 34 -14.04 13.74 1.96
CA CYS A 34 -15.33 13.29 1.43
C CYS A 34 -16.53 13.66 2.31
N GLY A 35 -16.31 14.02 3.58
CA GLY A 35 -17.34 14.51 4.51
C GLY A 35 -18.10 13.46 5.33
N TYR A 36 -17.83 12.16 5.16
CA TYR A 36 -18.66 11.09 5.73
C TYR A 36 -18.13 10.44 7.01
N GLU A 37 -16.81 10.34 7.17
CA GLU A 37 -16.17 9.60 8.26
C GLU A 37 -14.98 10.35 8.84
N GLU A 38 -14.63 10.04 10.09
CA GLU A 38 -13.40 10.53 10.71
C GLU A 38 -12.18 9.93 9.99
N PRO A 39 -11.17 10.75 9.67
CA PRO A 39 -9.99 10.28 8.98
C PRO A 39 -9.01 9.64 9.97
N GLU A 40 -8.83 8.32 9.87
CA GLU A 40 -8.00 7.53 10.79
C GLU A 40 -6.81 6.83 10.10
N HIS A 41 -6.75 6.85 8.76
CA HIS A 41 -5.71 6.15 8.01
C HIS A 41 -4.78 7.12 7.28
N CYS A 42 -3.48 6.85 7.30
CA CYS A 42 -2.49 7.59 6.51
C CYS A 42 -1.57 6.61 5.78
N CYS A 43 -0.82 7.13 4.81
CA CYS A 43 0.11 6.35 4.00
C CYS A 43 1.52 6.91 4.15
N ASP A 44 2.49 6.04 4.44
CA ASP A 44 3.90 6.42 4.60
C ASP A 44 4.59 6.75 3.27
N ASP A 45 4.07 6.20 2.16
CA ASP A 45 4.71 6.29 0.84
C ASP A 45 4.11 7.42 -0.02
N CYS A 46 2.91 7.89 0.32
CA CYS A 46 2.28 9.03 -0.35
C CYS A 46 2.91 10.33 0.12
N PHE A 47 3.06 11.29 -0.80
CA PHE A 47 3.53 12.64 -0.45
C PHE A 47 2.60 13.34 0.55
N SER A 48 1.28 13.12 0.42
CA SER A 48 0.29 13.64 1.34
C SER A 48 0.28 12.80 2.63
N GLN A 49 0.88 13.32 3.71
CA GLN A 49 0.80 12.72 5.05
C GLN A 49 -0.53 13.04 5.76
N HIS A 50 -1.62 13.15 4.99
CA HIS A 50 -2.93 13.53 5.50
C HIS A 50 -3.70 12.28 5.89
N LEU A 51 -4.39 12.34 7.03
CA LEU A 51 -5.33 11.30 7.41
C LEU A 51 -6.54 11.29 6.46
N SER A 52 -7.04 10.10 6.16
CA SER A 52 -8.21 9.84 5.31
C SER A 52 -9.07 8.74 5.93
N CYS A 53 -10.36 8.70 5.57
CA CYS A 53 -11.22 7.59 5.93
C CYS A 53 -10.85 6.32 5.15
N LYS A 54 -11.45 5.19 5.51
CA LYS A 54 -11.23 3.89 4.86
C LYS A 54 -11.46 3.96 3.36
N GLU A 55 -12.61 4.48 2.93
CA GLU A 55 -12.99 4.52 1.51
C GLU A 55 -12.05 5.39 0.69
N CYS A 56 -11.76 6.63 1.15
CA CYS A 56 -10.82 7.51 0.47
C CYS A 56 -9.42 6.89 0.38
N THR A 57 -9.00 6.17 1.42
CA THR A 57 -7.71 5.45 1.41
C THR A 57 -7.70 4.36 0.34
N VAL A 58 -8.74 3.52 0.28
CA VAL A 58 -8.84 2.46 -0.76
C VAL A 58 -8.84 3.08 -2.15
N GLN A 59 -9.65 4.12 -2.39
CA GLN A 59 -9.74 4.80 -3.68
C GLN A 59 -8.40 5.38 -4.14
N ALA A 60 -7.69 6.08 -3.25
CA ALA A 60 -6.39 6.69 -3.57
C ALA A 60 -5.32 5.65 -3.91
N HIS A 61 -5.40 4.45 -3.32
CA HIS A 61 -4.37 3.41 -3.45
C HIS A 61 -4.73 2.26 -4.41
N ARG A 62 -5.81 2.38 -5.18
CA ARG A 62 -6.22 1.34 -6.16
C ARG A 62 -5.10 0.93 -7.13
N ASN A 63 -4.24 1.87 -7.52
CA ASN A 63 -3.11 1.65 -8.41
C ASN A 63 -1.76 1.59 -7.68
N LEU A 64 -1.78 1.64 -6.34
CA LEU A 64 -0.61 1.66 -5.48
C LEU A 64 -0.80 0.61 -4.36
N PRO A 65 -1.07 -0.67 -4.69
CA PRO A 65 -1.52 -1.67 -3.72
C PRO A 65 -0.42 -2.12 -2.74
N LEU A 66 0.82 -1.70 -2.96
CA LEU A 66 1.98 -2.00 -2.12
C LEU A 66 2.40 -0.78 -1.28
N HIS A 67 1.58 0.26 -1.21
CA HIS A 67 1.84 1.34 -0.25
C HIS A 67 1.56 0.89 1.19
N ARG A 68 2.36 1.38 2.12
CA ARG A 68 2.29 1.09 3.55
C ARG A 68 1.31 2.03 4.22
N ILE A 69 0.28 1.44 4.83
CA ILE A 69 -0.79 2.18 5.49
C ILE A 69 -0.62 2.06 6.99
N LYS A 70 -0.97 3.13 7.69
CA LYS A 70 -1.08 3.16 9.15
C LYS A 70 -2.49 3.51 9.57
N HIS A 71 -2.90 3.01 10.73
CA HIS A 71 -4.17 3.33 11.37
C HIS A 71 -3.93 3.99 12.73
N TRP A 72 -4.64 5.09 12.98
CA TRP A 72 -4.56 5.84 14.22
C TRP A 72 -5.42 5.18 15.31
N LEU A 73 -4.77 4.70 16.38
CA LEU A 73 -5.45 4.02 17.50
C LEU A 73 -5.72 4.91 18.71
N GLY A 74 -5.76 6.23 18.52
CA GLY A 74 -6.04 7.19 19.60
C GLY A 74 -4.81 7.69 20.38
N GLY A 75 -3.61 7.28 19.99
CA GLY A 75 -2.36 7.78 20.60
C GLY A 75 -1.09 7.46 19.81
N TYR A 76 -1.14 6.47 18.94
CA TYR A 76 -0.05 6.10 18.05
C TYR A 76 -0.61 5.53 16.75
N PHE A 77 0.26 5.44 15.74
CA PHE A 77 -0.02 4.74 14.51
C PHE A 77 0.40 3.28 14.59
N ALA A 78 -0.53 2.37 14.31
CA ALA A 78 -0.23 0.97 14.08
C ALA A 78 -0.13 0.67 12.58
N ASP A 79 0.74 -0.28 12.22
CA ASP A 79 0.79 -0.81 10.86
C ASP A 79 -0.57 -1.41 10.48
N PHE A 80 -0.99 -1.12 9.26
CA PHE A 80 -2.22 -1.61 8.69
C PHE A 80 -2.01 -2.03 7.24
N THR A 81 -2.99 -2.71 6.65
CA THR A 81 -2.88 -3.16 5.26
C THR A 81 -4.04 -2.64 4.43
N LEU A 82 -3.76 -2.37 3.15
CA LEU A 82 -4.81 -2.07 2.18
C LEU A 82 -5.81 -3.23 2.05
N LYS A 83 -5.34 -4.48 2.22
CA LYS A 83 -6.19 -5.67 2.30
C LYS A 83 -7.20 -5.57 3.45
N SER A 84 -6.77 -5.19 4.65
CA SER A 84 -7.65 -5.01 5.81
C SER A 84 -8.68 -3.89 5.59
N LEU A 85 -8.36 -2.90 4.76
CA LEU A 85 -9.31 -1.88 4.30
C LEU A 85 -10.24 -2.37 3.19
N GLY A 86 -10.04 -3.59 2.67
CA GLY A 86 -10.86 -4.19 1.62
C GLY A 86 -10.33 -3.98 0.19
N LEU A 87 -9.12 -3.43 0.01
CA LEU A 87 -8.53 -3.35 -1.31
C LEU A 87 -8.10 -4.74 -1.79
N HIS A 88 -8.59 -5.10 -2.96
CA HIS A 88 -8.20 -6.30 -3.69
C HIS A 88 -7.60 -5.91 -5.05
N VAL A 89 -6.50 -6.57 -5.40
CA VAL A 89 -5.83 -6.40 -6.69
C VAL A 89 -6.41 -7.40 -7.68
N GLN A 90 -7.13 -6.92 -8.69
CA GLN A 90 -7.60 -7.75 -9.79
C GLN A 90 -6.49 -7.91 -10.84
N LEU A 91 -6.05 -9.14 -11.07
CA LEU A 91 -5.14 -9.49 -12.16
C LEU A 91 -5.87 -9.90 -13.44
N GLY A 92 -5.16 -9.85 -14.57
CA GLY A 92 -5.66 -10.32 -15.86
C GLY A 92 -6.66 -9.40 -16.57
N HIS A 93 -6.96 -8.23 -15.99
CA HIS A 93 -7.80 -7.20 -16.58
C HIS A 93 -7.09 -5.83 -16.56
N LYS A 94 -7.66 -4.85 -17.26
CA LYS A 94 -7.20 -3.46 -17.17
C LYS A 94 -7.35 -2.96 -15.72
N PRO A 95 -6.48 -2.03 -15.26
CA PRO A 95 -6.60 -1.43 -13.93
C PRO A 95 -8.03 -0.91 -13.68
N GLY A 96 -8.59 -1.27 -12.51
CA GLY A 96 -9.96 -0.93 -12.12
C GLY A 96 -11.08 -1.78 -12.75
N GLY A 97 -10.75 -2.71 -13.64
CA GLY A 97 -11.72 -3.69 -14.16
C GLY A 97 -12.08 -4.74 -13.12
N VAL A 98 -13.33 -5.21 -13.16
CA VAL A 98 -13.82 -6.32 -12.32
C VAL A 98 -13.94 -7.57 -13.19
N CYS A 99 -13.44 -8.71 -12.71
CA CYS A 99 -13.60 -9.97 -13.40
C CYS A 99 -14.92 -10.65 -13.00
N PRO A 100 -15.80 -11.03 -13.95
CA PRO A 100 -17.00 -11.80 -13.63
C PRO A 100 -16.69 -13.22 -13.15
N ASN A 101 -15.52 -13.75 -13.50
CA ASN A 101 -15.02 -15.06 -13.04
C ASN A 101 -13.77 -14.90 -12.17
N GLN A 102 -13.86 -14.02 -11.16
CA GLN A 102 -12.76 -13.77 -10.23
C GLN A 102 -12.46 -15.01 -9.38
N GLN A 103 -11.18 -15.29 -9.18
CA GLN A 103 -10.70 -16.35 -8.31
C GLN A 103 -9.75 -15.75 -7.27
N ALA A 104 -10.22 -15.63 -6.04
CA ALA A 104 -9.38 -15.18 -4.94
C ALA A 104 -8.14 -16.08 -4.80
N ALA A 105 -7.01 -15.47 -4.43
CA ALA A 105 -5.85 -16.21 -3.97
C ALA A 105 -6.23 -17.13 -2.80
N PHE A 106 -5.51 -18.24 -2.68
CA PHE A 106 -5.81 -19.24 -1.66
C PHE A 106 -5.81 -18.62 -0.25
N ASP A 107 -6.87 -18.92 0.52
CA ASP A 107 -7.10 -18.41 1.87
C ASP A 107 -7.05 -16.88 1.99
N ASN A 108 -7.28 -16.18 0.87
CA ASN A 108 -7.11 -14.73 0.76
C ASN A 108 -5.72 -14.26 1.26
N ASN A 109 -4.68 -15.10 1.24
CA ASN A 109 -3.41 -14.84 1.89
C ASN A 109 -2.27 -14.82 0.88
N PHE A 110 -2.26 -13.80 0.02
CA PHE A 110 -1.19 -13.60 -0.94
C PHE A 110 -0.16 -12.60 -0.41
N VAL A 111 1.12 -12.90 -0.59
CA VAL A 111 2.22 -12.07 -0.12
C VAL A 111 3.00 -11.51 -1.31
N VAL A 112 3.28 -10.21 -1.29
CA VAL A 112 4.18 -9.56 -2.26
C VAL A 112 5.37 -8.97 -1.54
N ILE A 113 6.57 -9.36 -1.96
CA ILE A 113 7.84 -8.83 -1.46
C ILE A 113 8.22 -7.65 -2.35
N ASP A 114 8.33 -6.46 -1.76
CA ASP A 114 8.80 -5.24 -2.42
C ASP A 114 10.08 -4.70 -1.76
N VAL A 115 10.69 -3.66 -2.33
CA VAL A 115 11.94 -3.05 -1.85
C VAL A 115 11.80 -2.53 -0.41
N HIS A 116 10.65 -1.96 -0.07
CA HIS A 116 10.46 -1.28 1.22
C HIS A 116 9.74 -2.13 2.27
N SER A 117 9.03 -3.18 1.88
CA SER A 117 8.26 -4.03 2.81
C SER A 117 7.79 -5.35 2.19
N ILE A 118 7.23 -6.21 3.03
CA ILE A 118 6.52 -7.44 2.67
C ILE A 118 5.03 -7.20 2.91
N HIS A 119 4.22 -7.32 1.86
CA HIS A 119 2.81 -6.95 1.88
C HIS A 119 1.92 -8.18 1.85
N ALA A 120 1.04 -8.33 2.85
CA ALA A 120 -0.12 -9.19 2.74
C ALA A 120 -1.22 -8.45 1.97
N ILE A 121 -1.61 -8.96 0.80
CA ILE A 121 -2.58 -8.31 -0.10
C ILE A 121 -3.80 -9.21 -0.36
N GLY A 122 -4.94 -8.57 -0.62
CA GLY A 122 -6.07 -9.22 -1.29
C GLY A 122 -5.74 -9.29 -2.78
N LEU A 123 -5.77 -10.49 -3.36
CA LEU A 123 -5.43 -10.71 -4.76
C LEU A 123 -6.47 -11.60 -5.41
N ASP A 124 -6.99 -11.17 -6.56
CA ASP A 124 -7.95 -11.92 -7.35
C ASP A 124 -7.34 -12.22 -8.73
N PHE A 125 -7.21 -13.50 -9.04
CA PHE A 125 -6.86 -13.97 -10.38
C PHE A 125 -8.09 -13.92 -11.28
N CYS A 126 -7.86 -13.75 -12.58
CA CYS A 126 -8.92 -13.87 -13.58
C CYS A 126 -9.04 -15.32 -14.06
N GLY A 127 -10.26 -15.87 -14.01
CA GLY A 127 -10.61 -17.20 -14.52
C GLY A 127 -11.35 -17.24 -15.87
N CYS A 128 -11.49 -16.13 -16.60
CA CYS A 128 -12.19 -16.15 -17.89
C CYS A 128 -11.47 -17.06 -18.91
N GLU A 129 -12.21 -17.68 -19.84
CA GLU A 129 -11.69 -18.74 -20.74
C GLU A 129 -10.47 -18.32 -21.60
N LEU A 130 -10.30 -17.02 -21.85
CA LEU A 130 -9.18 -16.46 -22.61
C LEU A 130 -7.96 -16.13 -21.75
N THR A 131 -7.99 -16.40 -20.44
CA THR A 131 -6.95 -15.93 -19.53
C THR A 131 -5.78 -16.88 -19.41
N THR A 132 -4.64 -16.25 -19.22
CA THR A 132 -3.37 -16.91 -19.05
C THR A 132 -3.26 -17.54 -17.66
N THR A 133 -2.29 -18.45 -17.49
CA THR A 133 -1.97 -19.04 -16.19
C THR A 133 -1.76 -18.00 -15.09
N ARG A 134 -1.98 -18.37 -13.82
CA ARG A 134 -1.77 -17.51 -12.65
C ARG A 134 -0.37 -16.87 -12.64
N CYS A 135 0.65 -17.65 -12.97
CA CYS A 135 2.03 -17.16 -13.10
C CYS A 135 2.18 -16.08 -14.17
N ARG A 136 1.56 -16.25 -15.34
CA ARG A 136 1.60 -15.22 -16.38
C ARG A 136 0.84 -13.96 -15.97
N GLN A 137 -0.28 -14.08 -15.25
CA GLN A 137 -1.00 -12.92 -14.70
C GLN A 137 -0.13 -12.11 -13.72
N LEU A 138 0.62 -12.78 -12.84
CA LEU A 138 1.60 -12.13 -11.96
C LEU A 138 2.72 -11.45 -12.75
N LEU A 139 3.30 -12.13 -13.74
CA LEU A 139 4.35 -11.57 -14.57
C LEU A 139 3.88 -10.35 -15.38
N CYS A 140 2.62 -10.35 -15.86
CA CYS A 140 2.01 -9.18 -16.50
C CYS A 140 1.81 -8.00 -15.53
N ALA A 141 1.71 -8.25 -14.23
CA ALA A 141 1.73 -7.24 -13.18
C ALA A 141 3.14 -6.90 -12.69
N CYS A 142 4.19 -7.34 -13.40
CA CYS A 142 5.60 -7.18 -13.03
C CYS A 142 5.95 -7.81 -11.66
N TRP A 143 5.24 -8.86 -11.28
CA TRP A 143 5.48 -9.64 -10.07
C TRP A 143 6.02 -11.02 -10.46
N PHE A 144 7.23 -11.32 -10.02
CA PHE A 144 7.87 -12.60 -10.23
C PHE A 144 7.33 -13.63 -9.22
N PRO A 145 6.62 -14.68 -9.66
CA PRO A 145 6.12 -15.69 -8.74
C PRO A 145 7.27 -16.47 -8.09
N VAL A 146 7.15 -16.77 -6.80
CA VAL A 146 8.13 -17.61 -6.09
C VAL A 146 8.00 -19.09 -6.50
N THR A 147 6.78 -19.56 -6.76
CA THR A 147 6.49 -20.91 -7.27
C THR A 147 5.66 -20.84 -8.55
N VAL A 148 5.88 -21.79 -9.47
CA VAL A 148 5.12 -21.86 -10.72
C VAL A 148 3.76 -22.53 -10.51
N ASP A 149 3.73 -23.56 -9.69
CA ASP A 149 2.49 -24.22 -9.31
C ASP A 149 1.89 -23.53 -8.09
N HIS A 150 0.63 -23.11 -8.20
CA HIS A 150 -0.15 -22.43 -7.15
C HIS A 150 0.64 -21.35 -6.37
N PRO A 151 0.93 -20.18 -6.97
CA PRO A 151 1.69 -19.15 -6.28
C PRO A 151 0.90 -18.58 -5.09
N HIS A 152 1.57 -18.47 -3.94
CA HIS A 152 1.11 -17.75 -2.75
C HIS A 152 1.95 -16.50 -2.46
N THR A 153 3.10 -16.39 -3.12
CA THR A 153 4.06 -15.31 -2.92
C THR A 153 4.64 -14.89 -4.26
N ALA A 154 4.85 -13.58 -4.42
CA ALA A 154 5.61 -13.03 -5.52
C ALA A 154 6.57 -11.95 -5.03
N ALA A 155 7.63 -11.69 -5.79
CA ALA A 155 8.53 -10.57 -5.59
C ALA A 155 8.33 -9.54 -6.71
N THR A 156 8.34 -8.26 -6.41
CA THR A 156 8.31 -7.22 -7.45
C THR A 156 9.59 -7.28 -8.28
N PHE A 157 9.52 -6.95 -9.56
CA PHE A 157 10.75 -6.80 -10.36
C PHE A 157 11.68 -5.72 -9.79
N SER A 158 11.13 -4.71 -9.11
CA SER A 158 11.89 -3.67 -8.39
C SER A 158 12.82 -4.29 -7.34
N VAL A 159 12.31 -5.18 -6.47
CA VAL A 159 13.17 -5.82 -5.46
C VAL A 159 14.20 -6.75 -6.09
N LEU A 160 13.85 -7.47 -7.16
CA LEU A 160 14.82 -8.30 -7.89
C LEU A 160 15.93 -7.50 -8.55
N GLN A 161 15.66 -6.26 -8.98
CA GLN A 161 16.66 -5.37 -9.56
C GLN A 161 17.51 -4.68 -8.49
N PHE A 162 16.91 -4.32 -7.35
CA PHE A 162 17.59 -3.70 -6.22
C PHE A 162 18.74 -4.56 -5.68
N PHE A 163 18.55 -5.89 -5.64
CA PHE A 163 19.54 -6.84 -5.15
C PHE A 163 20.46 -7.44 -6.22
N LYS A 164 20.50 -6.90 -7.45
CA LYS A 164 21.47 -7.36 -8.44
C LYS A 164 22.87 -6.88 -8.03
N PRO A 165 23.85 -7.78 -7.84
CA PRO A 165 25.24 -7.36 -7.69
C PRO A 165 25.68 -6.65 -8.98
N MET A 166 26.35 -5.50 -8.80
CA MET A 166 27.03 -4.79 -9.89
C MET A 166 28.13 -5.65 -10.49
#